data_AF-A0A1V6HW11-F1
#
_entry.id   AF-A0A1V6HW11-F1
#
_cell.length_a   1.000
_cell.length_b   1.000
_cell.length_c   1.000
_cell.angle_alpha   90.00
_cell.angle_beta   90.00
_cell.angle_gamma   90.00
#
_symmetry.space_group_name_H-M   'P 1'
#
loop_
_entity.id
_entity.type
_entity.pdbx_description
1 polymer ?
#
loop_
_entity_poly.entity_id
_entity_poly.type
_entity_poly.pdbx_seq_one_letter_code
_entity_poly.pdbx_strand_id
1 'polypeptide(L)'
;MANLELVGLPNYAGLSVSTVAAASEASPSYAAELLQNDEPARRWRSSSNLPRETVLYWEALTRSGVDADRVALVGTNLGSGSAMVRVVAISSLLGSDPGDFDRLTVNPKSFEASSNLSGAFTDVDDGFSPDKAWIGPTSPSSSWSVRIRFDTPTGTLATGAYRQQFWVYARATDSPPEWPCTLNAKLYEDGTLLADLGTKRVTNATGQWLYWAWDAAELAGAGAKVEILLTGQQAAVGSDMGVGSVVWLYERTADVDDLAQVSADSGWQPLALVGSSGFGSLAPEDELAGRSVVVELPASEYGGRIGYYVWIAEDHAPPGLPDDEVVPAVAPGFVEAGVLVIGTAWAPAYGIGAQSEFLRVVDPSSSARTVGGQTFGPRRRPYREVMLPLSALTDEEARGLAERLLLRHGTRRPVLVRILPDSSGWAELGTVWAELVDSGTLGGAAARSRLRGAFTFRERL
;
A
#
# COMPACT_ATOMS: atom_id res chain seq x y z
N MET A 1 25.10 5.87 6.79
CA MET A 1 23.70 5.48 6.54
C MET A 1 23.43 4.22 7.32
N ALA A 2 22.26 4.14 7.95
CA ALA A 2 21.81 2.91 8.60
C ALA A 2 21.47 1.89 7.52
N ASN A 3 21.91 0.65 7.72
CA ASN A 3 21.61 -0.47 6.80
C ASN A 3 20.69 -1.51 7.42
N LEU A 4 20.16 -1.23 8.61
CA LEU A 4 19.18 -2.04 9.32
C LEU A 4 18.29 -1.13 10.16
N GLU A 5 17.00 -1.45 10.21
CA GLU A 5 15.99 -0.77 11.01
C GLU A 5 15.05 -1.81 11.62
N LEU A 6 14.69 -1.62 12.89
CA LEU A 6 13.68 -2.38 13.60
C LEU A 6 12.49 -1.47 13.89
N VAL A 7 11.29 -1.90 13.53
CA VAL A 7 10.04 -1.16 13.73
C VAL A 7 9.12 -1.94 14.66
N GLY A 8 8.45 -1.22 15.56
CA GLY A 8 7.47 -1.80 16.49
C GLY A 8 8.09 -2.36 17.78
N LEU A 9 8.97 -1.58 18.43
CA LEU A 9 9.53 -1.91 19.75
C LEU A 9 9.09 -0.91 20.83
N PRO A 10 7.82 -0.94 21.29
CA PRO A 10 6.77 -1.93 21.00
C PRO A 10 5.89 -1.57 19.79
N ASN A 11 5.13 -2.56 19.28
CA ASN A 11 4.04 -2.30 18.34
C ASN A 11 2.85 -1.75 19.14
N TYR A 12 2.52 -0.48 18.94
CA TYR A 12 1.41 0.18 19.63
C TYR A 12 0.04 -0.36 19.19
N ALA A 13 -0.06 -0.98 18.02
CA ALA A 13 -1.31 -1.54 17.49
C ALA A 13 -1.90 -2.66 18.35
N GLY A 14 -1.05 -3.49 18.96
CA GLY A 14 -1.46 -4.64 19.78
C GLY A 14 -1.58 -4.36 21.28
N LEU A 15 -1.57 -3.09 21.70
CA LEU A 15 -1.71 -2.75 23.12
C LEU A 15 -3.17 -2.77 23.55
N SER A 16 -3.46 -3.27 24.76
CA SER A 16 -4.83 -3.36 25.31
C SER A 16 -5.48 -2.00 25.63
N VAL A 17 -4.80 -0.89 25.32
CA VAL A 17 -5.23 0.49 25.60
C VAL A 17 -5.45 1.29 24.31
N SER A 18 -5.73 0.60 23.21
CA SER A 18 -6.05 1.22 21.93
C SER A 18 -7.31 0.65 21.31
N THR A 19 -8.03 1.49 20.59
CA THR A 19 -9.04 1.07 19.62
C THR A 19 -8.32 0.84 18.30
N VAL A 20 -8.50 -0.32 17.71
CA VAL A 20 -8.22 -0.51 16.28
C VAL A 20 -9.56 -0.73 15.64
N ALA A 21 -9.78 -0.10 14.50
CA ALA A 21 -10.88 -0.48 13.66
C ALA A 21 -10.43 -0.34 12.22
N ALA A 22 -11.19 -0.98 11.35
CA ALA A 22 -11.06 -0.78 9.95
C ALA A 22 -12.46 -0.68 9.40
N ALA A 23 -12.62 0.19 8.42
CA ALA A 23 -13.88 0.45 7.80
C ALA A 23 -13.69 0.29 6.30
N SER A 24 -14.70 -0.30 5.71
CA SER A 24 -15.02 -0.09 4.32
C SER A 24 -16.53 0.05 4.23
N GLU A 25 -16.99 0.69 3.15
CA GLU A 25 -18.40 0.86 2.80
C GLU A 25 -19.20 -0.47 2.78
N ALA A 26 -18.49 -1.59 2.70
CA ALA A 26 -19.02 -2.94 2.60
C ALA A 26 -19.22 -3.71 3.89
N SER A 27 -18.39 -3.41 4.88
CA SER A 27 -18.40 -4.08 6.15
C SER A 27 -18.02 -3.04 7.20
N PRO A 28 -18.99 -2.58 8.01
CA PRO A 28 -18.69 -1.77 9.19
C PRO A 28 -17.93 -2.58 10.25
N SER A 29 -17.75 -3.88 10.06
CA SER A 29 -16.99 -4.77 10.92
C SER A 29 -15.83 -5.42 10.13
N TYR A 30 -14.76 -4.68 9.86
CA TYR A 30 -13.46 -5.36 9.89
C TYR A 30 -13.33 -5.99 11.28
N ALA A 31 -12.89 -7.24 11.34
CA ALA A 31 -12.50 -7.81 12.62
C ALA A 31 -11.22 -7.10 13.10
N ALA A 32 -11.38 -5.99 13.81
CA ALA A 32 -10.33 -5.20 14.47
C ALA A 32 -9.34 -6.08 15.24
N GLU A 33 -9.85 -7.17 15.83
CA GLU A 33 -9.07 -8.18 16.53
C GLU A 33 -7.93 -8.75 15.66
N LEU A 34 -8.12 -8.88 14.35
CA LEU A 34 -7.10 -9.40 13.44
C LEU A 34 -5.92 -8.44 13.27
N LEU A 35 -6.18 -7.13 13.22
CA LEU A 35 -5.15 -6.10 13.09
C LEU A 35 -4.36 -5.90 14.39
N GLN A 36 -4.93 -6.29 15.52
CA GLN A 36 -4.31 -6.28 16.85
C GLN A 36 -3.45 -7.54 17.12
N ASN A 37 -3.65 -8.60 16.32
CA ASN A 37 -2.94 -9.85 16.50
C ASN A 37 -1.57 -9.82 15.83
N ASP A 38 -0.61 -10.49 16.46
CA ASP A 38 0.77 -10.65 15.96
C ASP A 38 0.86 -11.66 14.79
N GLU A 39 -0.23 -12.40 14.53
CA GLU A 39 -0.37 -13.37 13.44
C GLU A 39 -0.92 -12.70 12.17
N PRO A 40 -0.23 -12.81 11.01
CA PRO A 40 -0.78 -12.36 9.74
C PRO A 40 -2.09 -13.09 9.43
N ALA A 41 -3.20 -12.37 9.41
CA ALA A 41 -4.50 -12.91 9.03
C ALA A 41 -4.80 -12.67 7.54
N ARG A 42 -5.28 -13.70 6.84
CA ARG A 42 -5.77 -13.60 5.44
C ARG A 42 -7.28 -13.39 5.41
N ARG A 43 -7.76 -12.15 5.61
CA ARG A 43 -9.20 -11.79 5.65
C ARG A 43 -9.49 -10.35 5.16
N TRP A 44 -10.77 -10.02 5.02
CA TRP A 44 -11.50 -9.73 3.76
C TRP A 44 -11.79 -8.25 3.38
N ARG A 45 -12.31 -8.17 2.13
CA ARG A 45 -12.68 -7.14 1.14
C ARG A 45 -13.80 -6.14 1.46
N SER A 46 -13.78 -5.03 0.71
CA SER A 46 -14.90 -4.11 0.41
C SER A 46 -15.79 -4.59 -0.78
N SER A 47 -17.10 -4.74 -0.59
CA SER A 47 -18.18 -4.94 -1.56
C SER A 47 -18.53 -3.74 -2.45
N SER A 48 -18.08 -2.50 -2.15
CA SER A 48 -18.57 -1.33 -2.89
C SER A 48 -17.87 -1.07 -4.21
N ASN A 49 -16.78 -1.79 -4.50
CA ASN A 49 -15.89 -1.53 -5.63
C ASN A 49 -15.25 -0.12 -5.59
N LEU A 50 -15.56 0.73 -4.61
CA LEU A 50 -15.11 2.12 -4.51
C LEU A 50 -13.84 2.20 -3.65
N PRO A 51 -12.67 2.45 -4.24
CA PRO A 51 -11.42 2.33 -3.49
C PRO A 51 -11.06 3.59 -2.70
N ARG A 52 -12.02 4.53 -2.53
CA ARG A 52 -11.86 5.73 -1.70
C ARG A 52 -12.11 5.49 -0.20
N GLU A 53 -12.66 4.33 0.19
CA GLU A 53 -13.19 4.09 1.55
C GLU A 53 -12.54 2.94 2.32
N THR A 54 -11.42 2.39 1.83
CA THR A 54 -10.65 1.41 2.62
C THR A 54 -9.75 2.15 3.61
N VAL A 55 -10.18 2.23 4.86
CA VAL A 55 -9.43 2.88 5.94
C VAL A 55 -9.19 1.90 7.09
N LEU A 56 -7.95 1.86 7.57
CA LEU A 56 -7.56 1.22 8.82
C LEU A 56 -7.21 2.33 9.80
N TYR A 57 -7.74 2.31 11.01
CA TYR A 57 -7.38 3.30 12.01
C TYR A 57 -7.04 2.69 13.36
N TRP A 58 -6.14 3.36 14.05
CA TRP A 58 -5.74 3.09 15.41
C TRP A 58 -5.92 4.36 16.22
N GLU A 59 -6.46 4.26 17.42
CA GLU A 59 -6.61 5.36 18.37
C GLU A 59 -6.19 4.91 19.77
N ALA A 60 -5.42 5.75 20.46
CA ALA A 60 -5.07 5.55 21.85
C ALA A 60 -6.30 5.82 22.73
N LEU A 61 -6.63 4.90 23.65
CA LEU A 61 -7.63 5.12 24.70
C LEU A 61 -7.10 6.01 25.84
N THR A 62 -5.86 6.49 25.73
CA THR A 62 -5.18 7.29 26.77
C THR A 62 -4.78 8.65 26.24
N ARG A 63 -4.81 9.66 27.13
CA ARG A 63 -4.46 11.06 26.81
C ARG A 63 -2.97 11.29 26.53
N SER A 64 -2.12 10.31 26.80
CA SER A 64 -0.66 10.44 26.65
C SER A 64 -0.17 10.29 25.21
N GLY A 65 -1.04 9.85 24.28
CA GLY A 65 -0.64 9.54 22.91
C GLY A 65 0.48 8.50 22.83
N VAL A 66 0.89 8.15 21.61
CA VAL A 66 2.10 7.39 21.33
C VAL A 66 2.88 8.09 20.24
N ASP A 67 4.19 8.02 20.30
CA ASP A 67 5.04 8.50 19.21
C ASP A 67 5.38 7.34 18.28
N ALA A 68 5.04 7.49 17.01
CA ALA A 68 5.43 6.57 15.95
C ALA A 68 5.76 7.37 14.70
N ASP A 69 6.91 7.08 14.11
CA ASP A 69 7.43 7.63 12.86
C ASP A 69 7.36 6.61 11.71
N ARG A 70 6.91 5.39 12.00
CA ARG A 70 6.65 4.32 11.05
C ARG A 70 5.28 3.71 11.28
N VAL A 71 4.56 3.52 10.17
CA VAL A 71 3.36 2.70 10.13
C VAL A 71 3.54 1.69 9.01
N ALA A 72 3.24 0.42 9.27
CA ALA A 72 3.38 -0.64 8.28
C ALA A 72 2.18 -1.57 8.22
N LEU A 73 1.87 -2.02 6.99
CA LEU A 73 0.92 -3.07 6.68
C LEU A 73 1.71 -4.31 6.31
N VAL A 74 1.65 -5.33 7.16
CA VAL A 74 2.38 -6.59 6.97
C VAL A 74 1.42 -7.65 6.45
N GLY A 75 1.89 -8.51 5.54
CA GLY A 75 1.09 -9.59 4.98
C GLY A 75 -0.01 -9.07 4.04
N THR A 76 0.24 -7.99 3.31
CA THR A 76 -0.72 -7.38 2.39
C THR A 76 -0.59 -7.89 0.96
N ASN A 77 -1.69 -7.93 0.22
CA ASN A 77 -1.72 -8.31 -1.18
C ASN A 77 -1.73 -7.11 -2.15
N LEU A 78 -1.44 -5.90 -1.65
CA LEU A 78 -1.41 -4.69 -2.48
C LEU A 78 -0.44 -4.83 -3.66
N GLY A 79 -0.96 -4.52 -4.84
CA GLY A 79 -0.25 -4.59 -6.10
C GLY A 79 0.80 -3.49 -6.24
N SER A 80 2.00 -3.90 -6.62
CA SER A 80 3.08 -2.98 -6.97
C SER A 80 2.71 -2.14 -8.19
N GLY A 81 2.82 -0.82 -8.09
CA GLY A 81 2.49 0.12 -9.17
C GLY A 81 0.98 0.36 -9.39
N SER A 82 0.11 -0.41 -8.73
CA SER A 82 -1.35 -0.21 -8.77
C SER A 82 -1.91 0.31 -7.46
N ALA A 83 -1.25 0.08 -6.33
CA ALA A 83 -1.69 0.54 -5.02
C ALA A 83 -0.94 1.79 -4.52
N MET A 84 -1.65 2.57 -3.71
CA MET A 84 -1.15 3.70 -2.96
C MET A 84 -1.64 3.62 -1.52
N VAL A 85 -0.79 4.09 -0.59
CA VAL A 85 -1.13 4.18 0.83
C VAL A 85 -0.86 5.60 1.33
N ARG A 86 -1.75 6.12 2.17
CA ARG A 86 -1.55 7.37 2.90
C ARG A 86 -1.72 7.12 4.39
N VAL A 87 -0.86 7.71 5.20
CA VAL A 87 -0.95 7.66 6.65
C VAL A 87 -1.07 9.07 7.20
N VAL A 88 -2.14 9.31 7.96
CA VAL A 88 -2.38 10.56 8.67
C VAL A 88 -2.33 10.29 10.16
N ALA A 89 -1.59 11.09 10.90
CA ALA A 89 -1.47 11.01 12.35
C ALA A 89 -2.08 12.24 13.01
N ILE A 90 -2.94 12.02 14.00
CA ILE A 90 -3.65 13.07 14.73
C ILE A 90 -3.14 13.21 16.17
N SER A 91 -3.22 14.41 16.73
CA SER A 91 -2.69 14.78 18.06
C SER A 91 -3.77 15.10 19.10
N SER A 92 -5.06 15.02 18.76
CA SER A 92 -6.16 15.41 19.65
C SER A 92 -7.27 14.35 19.72
N LEU A 93 -7.89 14.20 20.90
CA LEU A 93 -9.01 13.28 21.20
C LEU A 93 -10.37 13.74 20.64
N LEU A 94 -10.45 14.91 19.99
CA LEU A 94 -11.72 15.47 19.54
C LEU A 94 -12.15 14.82 18.23
N GLY A 95 -12.64 13.57 18.37
CA GLY A 95 -13.57 12.86 17.49
C GLY A 95 -13.66 13.35 16.06
N SER A 96 -12.53 13.34 15.34
CA SER A 96 -12.56 13.43 13.90
C SER A 96 -13.12 12.11 13.41
N ASP A 97 -14.32 12.16 12.85
CA ASP A 97 -14.79 11.04 12.05
C ASP A 97 -13.76 10.88 10.91
N PRO A 98 -13.27 9.68 10.56
CA PRO A 98 -12.48 9.48 9.36
C PRO A 98 -13.11 10.12 8.10
N GLY A 99 -14.44 10.35 8.09
CA GLY A 99 -15.13 11.15 7.08
C GLY A 99 -14.77 12.65 7.03
N ASP A 100 -14.10 13.24 8.03
CA ASP A 100 -13.66 14.65 7.99
C ASP A 100 -12.47 14.88 7.03
N PHE A 101 -11.79 13.80 6.61
CA PHE A 101 -10.85 13.84 5.48
C PHE A 101 -11.56 13.62 4.13
N ASP A 102 -12.86 13.94 4.06
CA ASP A 102 -13.68 13.65 2.90
C ASP A 102 -13.11 14.28 1.64
N ARG A 103 -12.78 13.40 0.70
CA ARG A 103 -12.29 13.81 -0.61
C ARG A 103 -13.46 14.34 -1.41
N LEU A 104 -13.39 15.61 -1.75
CA LEU A 104 -14.41 16.24 -2.55
C LEU A 104 -14.36 15.71 -3.98
N THR A 105 -15.52 15.64 -4.62
CA THR A 105 -15.65 15.21 -6.02
C THR A 105 -15.96 16.39 -6.93
N VAL A 106 -15.42 16.35 -8.14
CA VAL A 106 -15.86 17.16 -9.27
C VAL A 106 -16.37 16.21 -10.34
N ASN A 107 -17.61 16.42 -10.75
CA ASN A 107 -18.21 15.67 -11.85
C ASN A 107 -17.73 16.21 -13.21
N PRO A 108 -17.69 15.35 -14.24
CA PRO A 108 -17.51 15.79 -15.60
C PRO A 108 -18.50 16.89 -15.99
N LYS A 109 -18.08 17.82 -16.84
CA LYS A 109 -18.92 18.90 -17.39
C LYS A 109 -19.25 18.70 -18.87
N SER A 110 -18.26 18.21 -19.62
CA SER A 110 -18.37 18.00 -21.07
C SER A 110 -17.26 17.09 -21.54
N PHE A 111 -17.38 16.58 -22.76
CA PHE A 111 -16.34 15.78 -23.40
C PHE A 111 -16.17 16.11 -24.88
N GLU A 112 -14.96 15.90 -25.40
CA GLU A 112 -14.62 15.89 -26.82
C GLU A 112 -14.13 14.49 -27.18
N ALA A 113 -14.79 13.85 -28.14
CA ALA A 113 -14.58 12.44 -28.47
C ALA A 113 -13.99 12.26 -29.88
N SER A 114 -13.27 11.16 -30.09
CA SER A 114 -12.90 10.71 -31.43
C SER A 114 -14.14 10.37 -32.26
N SER A 115 -14.05 10.50 -33.58
CA SER A 115 -15.20 10.31 -34.49
C SER A 115 -15.75 8.88 -34.52
N ASN A 116 -15.00 7.93 -33.98
CA ASN A 116 -15.36 6.51 -33.88
C ASN A 116 -15.76 6.10 -32.45
N LEU A 117 -16.15 7.05 -31.59
CA LEU A 117 -16.73 6.77 -30.28
C LEU A 117 -18.26 6.63 -30.40
N SER A 118 -18.82 5.70 -29.63
CA SER A 118 -20.26 5.48 -29.41
C SER A 118 -20.62 5.80 -27.96
N GLY A 119 -21.88 6.14 -27.72
CA GLY A 119 -22.39 6.59 -26.41
C GLY A 119 -22.52 8.11 -26.30
N ALA A 120 -23.09 8.57 -25.20
CA ALA A 120 -23.32 9.97 -24.87
C ALA A 120 -22.46 10.42 -23.67
N PHE A 121 -22.35 11.73 -23.48
CA PHE A 121 -21.70 12.30 -22.30
C PHE A 121 -22.35 11.82 -20.98
N THR A 122 -23.67 11.64 -20.99
CA THR A 122 -24.45 11.16 -19.85
C THR A 122 -24.12 9.73 -19.45
N ASP A 123 -23.36 9.00 -20.25
CA ASP A 123 -22.95 7.62 -19.96
C ASP A 123 -21.63 7.59 -19.16
N VAL A 124 -21.08 8.74 -18.77
CA VAL A 124 -19.82 8.85 -17.98
C VAL A 124 -19.88 9.83 -16.82
N ASP A 125 -21.00 10.54 -16.62
CA ASP A 125 -21.17 11.55 -15.56
C ASP A 125 -21.90 11.03 -14.31
N ASP A 126 -22.01 9.71 -14.16
CA ASP A 126 -22.71 9.00 -13.08
C ASP A 126 -22.02 9.05 -11.69
N GLY A 127 -20.91 9.78 -11.57
CA GLY A 127 -20.14 9.80 -10.33
C GLY A 127 -19.69 8.40 -9.92
N PHE A 128 -19.75 8.10 -8.63
CA PHE A 128 -19.38 6.78 -8.10
C PHE A 128 -20.49 5.73 -8.13
N SER A 129 -21.53 5.94 -8.94
CA SER A 129 -22.63 4.99 -9.12
C SER A 129 -22.83 4.67 -10.59
N PRO A 130 -21.85 4.05 -11.27
CA PRO A 130 -21.88 3.84 -12.71
C PRO A 130 -23.15 3.12 -13.10
N ASP A 131 -23.90 3.69 -14.04
CA ASP A 131 -24.99 2.98 -14.67
C ASP A 131 -24.40 1.96 -15.68
N LYS A 132 -25.23 1.10 -16.26
CA LYS A 132 -24.74 0.07 -17.19
C LYS A 132 -24.52 0.63 -18.61
N ALA A 133 -24.49 1.94 -18.80
CA ALA A 133 -24.10 2.61 -20.03
C ALA A 133 -22.58 2.78 -20.11
N TRP A 134 -22.07 2.81 -21.34
CA TRP A 134 -20.64 2.81 -21.62
C TRP A 134 -20.36 3.59 -22.88
N ILE A 135 -19.37 4.47 -22.83
CA ILE A 135 -18.73 5.00 -24.02
C ILE A 135 -17.61 4.07 -24.46
N GLY A 136 -17.51 3.82 -25.77
CA GLY A 136 -16.54 2.90 -26.35
C GLY A 136 -16.48 3.03 -27.86
N PRO A 137 -15.62 2.28 -28.56
CA PRO A 137 -15.48 2.43 -30.00
C PRO A 137 -16.74 1.91 -30.72
N THR A 138 -17.09 2.53 -31.85
CA THR A 138 -18.19 2.08 -32.72
C THR A 138 -17.95 0.70 -33.33
N SER A 139 -16.71 0.22 -33.31
CA SER A 139 -16.32 -1.09 -33.82
C SER A 139 -15.30 -1.74 -32.89
N PRO A 140 -15.51 -3.01 -32.50
CA PRO A 140 -14.53 -3.77 -31.72
C PRO A 140 -13.13 -3.70 -32.34
N SER A 141 -12.09 -3.86 -31.55
CA SER A 141 -10.66 -3.77 -31.93
C SER A 141 -10.16 -2.37 -32.32
N SER A 142 -11.01 -1.33 -32.34
CA SER A 142 -10.59 0.02 -32.71
C SER A 142 -10.08 0.79 -31.50
N SER A 143 -8.97 1.51 -31.66
CA SER A 143 -8.56 2.51 -30.67
C SER A 143 -9.52 3.70 -30.70
N TRP A 144 -9.68 4.34 -29.55
CA TRP A 144 -10.55 5.50 -29.39
C TRP A 144 -9.97 6.44 -28.35
N SER A 145 -10.42 7.70 -28.37
CA SER A 145 -10.01 8.67 -27.37
C SER A 145 -11.17 9.56 -26.96
N VAL A 146 -11.19 9.94 -25.69
CA VAL A 146 -12.13 10.90 -25.14
C VAL A 146 -11.41 11.87 -24.22
N ARG A 147 -11.64 13.17 -24.41
CA ARG A 147 -11.16 14.22 -23.54
C ARG A 147 -12.31 14.75 -22.70
N ILE A 148 -12.24 14.57 -21.40
CA ILE A 148 -13.30 14.95 -20.47
C ILE A 148 -12.84 16.20 -19.72
N ARG A 149 -13.67 17.23 -19.72
CA ARG A 149 -13.44 18.49 -19.00
C ARG A 149 -14.27 18.50 -17.73
N PHE A 150 -13.66 18.93 -16.64
CA PHE A 150 -14.33 19.06 -15.34
C PHE A 150 -14.71 20.50 -15.04
N ASP A 151 -15.67 20.66 -14.13
CA ASP A 151 -15.92 21.96 -13.52
C ASP A 151 -14.73 22.44 -12.67
N THR A 152 -14.72 23.72 -12.32
CA THR A 152 -13.68 24.26 -11.44
C THR A 152 -13.93 23.78 -10.01
N PRO A 153 -12.94 23.18 -9.33
CA PRO A 153 -13.06 22.80 -7.93
C PRO A 153 -13.42 23.99 -7.04
N THR A 154 -14.06 23.72 -5.91
CA THR A 154 -14.31 24.76 -4.92
C THR A 154 -13.04 24.97 -4.08
N GLY A 155 -12.58 26.22 -3.94
CA GLY A 155 -11.39 26.54 -3.14
C GLY A 155 -10.06 26.19 -3.82
N THR A 156 -8.96 26.42 -3.11
CA THR A 156 -7.60 26.16 -3.60
C THR A 156 -7.24 24.69 -3.42
N LEU A 157 -6.73 24.07 -4.48
CA LEU A 157 -6.27 22.68 -4.46
C LEU A 157 -5.00 22.52 -3.60
N ALA A 158 -4.98 21.46 -2.79
CA ALA A 158 -3.79 21.08 -2.04
C ALA A 158 -2.71 20.55 -2.98
N THR A 159 -1.51 21.15 -2.90
CA THR A 159 -0.30 20.63 -3.53
C THR A 159 0.32 19.51 -2.69
N GLY A 160 1.10 18.65 -3.33
CA GLY A 160 1.76 17.53 -2.68
C GLY A 160 1.45 16.22 -3.40
N ALA A 161 2.39 15.27 -3.29
CA ALA A 161 2.38 14.04 -4.06
C ALA A 161 1.00 13.37 -4.07
N TYR A 162 0.40 13.31 -5.26
CA TYR A 162 -0.73 12.44 -5.58
C TYR A 162 -2.03 12.73 -4.80
N ARG A 163 -2.20 13.98 -4.34
CA ARG A 163 -3.42 14.46 -3.64
C ARG A 163 -4.62 14.67 -4.56
N GLN A 164 -4.39 14.73 -5.87
CA GLN A 164 -5.43 14.85 -6.89
C GLN A 164 -5.55 13.52 -7.63
N GLN A 165 -6.77 13.05 -7.88
CA GLN A 165 -6.97 11.71 -8.45
C GLN A 165 -8.13 11.70 -9.44
N PHE A 166 -7.91 11.17 -10.63
CA PHE A 166 -8.99 10.76 -11.52
C PHE A 166 -9.32 9.30 -11.26
N TRP A 167 -10.60 8.99 -11.15
CA TRP A 167 -11.13 7.65 -11.00
C TRP A 167 -11.99 7.34 -12.21
N VAL A 168 -11.73 6.21 -12.85
CA VAL A 168 -12.39 5.81 -14.09
C VAL A 168 -12.93 4.40 -13.92
N TYR A 169 -14.22 4.24 -14.14
CA TYR A 169 -14.85 2.93 -14.23
C TYR A 169 -14.77 2.43 -15.67
N ALA A 170 -13.99 1.38 -15.90
CA ALA A 170 -13.71 0.84 -17.22
C ALA A 170 -14.00 -0.66 -17.28
N ARG A 171 -14.40 -1.15 -18.46
CA ARG A 171 -14.55 -2.59 -18.74
C ARG A 171 -13.85 -2.98 -20.03
N ALA A 172 -13.46 -4.24 -20.15
CA ALA A 172 -13.01 -4.80 -21.41
C ALA A 172 -13.45 -6.27 -21.56
N THR A 173 -13.97 -6.63 -22.73
CA THR A 173 -14.20 -8.03 -23.13
C THR A 173 -12.96 -8.58 -23.84
N ASP A 174 -12.73 -9.88 -23.70
CA ASP A 174 -11.61 -10.59 -24.36
C ASP A 174 -10.26 -9.89 -24.13
N SER A 175 -9.98 -9.58 -22.85
CA SER A 175 -8.77 -8.88 -22.39
C SER A 175 -7.92 -9.80 -21.50
N PRO A 176 -7.19 -10.75 -22.09
CA PRO A 176 -6.41 -11.72 -21.33
C PRO A 176 -5.18 -11.06 -20.67
N PRO A 177 -4.67 -11.60 -19.55
CA PRO A 177 -3.52 -11.01 -18.83
C PRO A 177 -2.24 -10.87 -19.67
N GLU A 178 -2.03 -11.75 -20.65
CA GLU A 178 -0.83 -11.77 -21.49
C GLU A 178 -0.85 -10.66 -22.56
N TRP A 179 -2.04 -10.26 -22.99
CA TRP A 179 -2.27 -9.21 -23.99
C TRP A 179 -3.50 -8.41 -23.55
N PRO A 180 -3.39 -7.52 -22.55
CA PRO A 180 -4.56 -6.85 -22.01
C PRO A 180 -4.95 -5.65 -22.87
N CYS A 181 -6.24 -5.33 -22.89
CA CYS A 181 -6.71 -4.00 -23.25
C CYS A 181 -6.15 -3.00 -22.24
N THR A 182 -5.82 -1.81 -22.73
CA THR A 182 -5.15 -0.78 -21.94
C THR A 182 -5.82 0.58 -22.10
N LEU A 183 -5.84 1.32 -20.99
CA LEU A 183 -6.34 2.67 -20.93
C LEU A 183 -5.19 3.59 -20.51
N ASN A 184 -4.81 4.52 -21.37
CA ASN A 184 -3.83 5.56 -21.08
C ASN A 184 -4.55 6.84 -20.67
N ALA A 185 -4.04 7.53 -19.64
CA ALA A 185 -4.57 8.79 -19.17
C ALA A 185 -3.51 9.90 -19.26
N LYS A 186 -3.95 11.10 -19.66
CA LYS A 186 -3.13 12.30 -19.71
C LYS A 186 -3.86 13.48 -19.08
N LEU A 187 -3.13 14.29 -18.33
CA LEU A 187 -3.63 15.51 -17.69
C LEU A 187 -3.49 16.70 -18.66
N TYR A 188 -4.58 17.45 -18.80
CA TYR A 188 -4.65 18.66 -19.61
C TYR A 188 -5.22 19.83 -18.80
N GLU A 189 -4.85 21.05 -19.17
CA GLU A 189 -5.48 22.29 -18.70
C GLU A 189 -5.71 23.22 -19.90
N ASP A 190 -6.97 23.59 -20.12
CA ASP A 190 -7.39 24.45 -21.25
C ASP A 190 -6.86 23.95 -22.62
N GLY A 191 -6.89 22.63 -22.84
CA GLY A 191 -6.40 21.99 -24.06
C GLY A 191 -4.88 21.82 -24.17
N THR A 192 -4.11 22.28 -23.19
CA THR A 192 -2.65 22.08 -23.12
C THR A 192 -2.30 20.83 -22.32
N LEU A 193 -1.45 19.96 -22.85
CA LEU A 193 -0.96 18.77 -22.14
C LEU A 193 -0.01 19.19 -21.01
N LEU A 194 -0.29 18.73 -19.80
CA LEU A 194 0.55 18.98 -18.62
C LEU A 194 1.38 17.75 -18.24
N ALA A 195 0.74 16.57 -18.19
CA ALA A 195 1.40 15.33 -17.79
C ALA A 195 0.85 14.09 -18.49
N ASP A 196 1.72 13.09 -18.67
CA ASP A 196 1.31 11.72 -19.00
C ASP A 196 1.17 10.95 -17.69
N LEU A 197 -0.06 10.57 -17.35
CA LEU A 197 -0.37 9.88 -16.09
C LEU A 197 -0.10 8.36 -16.22
N GLY A 198 0.16 7.87 -17.43
CA GLY A 198 0.52 6.48 -17.69
C GLY A 198 -0.66 5.60 -18.10
N THR A 199 -0.35 4.31 -18.24
CA THR A 199 -1.24 3.32 -18.86
C THR A 199 -1.57 2.21 -17.87
N LYS A 200 -2.86 1.88 -17.76
CA LYS A 200 -3.38 0.81 -16.89
C LYS A 200 -4.08 -0.27 -17.71
N ARG A 201 -4.13 -1.48 -17.16
CA ARG A 201 -4.76 -2.65 -17.80
C ARG A 201 -6.24 -2.72 -17.42
N VAL A 202 -7.10 -2.97 -18.39
CA VAL A 202 -8.53 -3.22 -18.18
C VAL A 202 -8.78 -4.70 -18.45
N THR A 203 -9.01 -5.50 -17.42
CA THR A 203 -9.12 -6.96 -17.54
C THR A 203 -10.52 -7.48 -17.21
N ASN A 204 -11.35 -6.66 -16.57
CA ASN A 204 -12.68 -7.05 -16.15
C ASN A 204 -13.76 -6.75 -17.20
N ALA A 205 -14.52 -7.77 -17.60
CA ALA A 205 -15.63 -7.65 -18.55
C ALA A 205 -16.90 -6.98 -17.95
N THR A 206 -17.05 -7.00 -16.63
CA THR A 206 -18.19 -6.41 -15.91
C THR A 206 -17.93 -4.99 -15.41
N GLY A 207 -16.66 -4.57 -15.44
CA GLY A 207 -16.21 -3.26 -14.97
C GLY A 207 -15.24 -3.36 -13.80
N GLN A 208 -14.35 -2.37 -13.71
CA GLN A 208 -13.38 -2.19 -12.63
C GLN A 208 -13.07 -0.70 -12.49
N TRP A 209 -12.78 -0.27 -11.27
CA TRP A 209 -12.23 1.06 -11.03
C TRP A 209 -10.72 1.08 -11.23
N LEU A 210 -10.27 2.10 -11.96
CA LEU A 210 -8.89 2.48 -12.16
C LEU A 210 -8.72 3.90 -11.67
N TYR A 211 -7.55 4.26 -11.14
CA TYR A 211 -7.28 5.65 -10.78
C TYR A 211 -5.99 6.18 -11.36
N TRP A 212 -5.84 7.49 -11.49
CA TRP A 212 -4.59 8.14 -11.83
C TRP A 212 -4.40 9.32 -10.90
N ALA A 213 -3.34 9.26 -10.10
CA ALA A 213 -3.02 10.31 -9.18
C ALA A 213 -2.01 11.29 -9.78
N TRP A 214 -2.11 12.56 -9.39
CA TRP A 214 -1.29 13.66 -9.87
C TRP A 214 -1.19 14.77 -8.81
N ASP A 215 -0.29 15.74 -8.99
CA ASP A 215 -0.09 16.85 -8.06
C ASP A 215 -0.72 18.14 -8.61
N ALA A 216 -1.45 18.89 -7.76
CA ALA A 216 -1.99 20.21 -8.12
C ALA A 216 -0.89 21.19 -8.55
N ALA A 217 0.37 20.97 -8.14
CA ALA A 217 1.53 21.73 -8.60
C ALA A 217 1.80 21.62 -10.11
N GLU A 218 1.21 20.65 -10.80
CA GLU A 218 1.28 20.50 -12.26
C GLU A 218 0.43 21.54 -13.01
N LEU A 219 -0.55 22.16 -12.33
CA LEU A 219 -1.46 23.14 -12.92
C LEU A 219 -0.86 24.54 -12.94
N ALA A 220 -1.27 25.37 -13.91
CA ALA A 220 -0.90 26.78 -13.93
C ALA A 220 -1.78 27.64 -12.98
N GLY A 221 -2.94 27.12 -12.54
CA GLY A 221 -3.89 27.87 -11.74
C GLY A 221 -4.70 27.02 -10.75
N ALA A 222 -5.85 27.55 -10.33
CA ALA A 222 -6.68 26.98 -9.26
C ALA A 222 -7.53 25.75 -9.70
N GLY A 223 -7.14 25.02 -10.75
CA GLY A 223 -7.92 23.88 -11.25
C GLY A 223 -9.06 24.24 -12.20
N ALA A 224 -9.06 25.43 -12.79
CA ALA A 224 -10.05 25.78 -13.80
C ALA A 224 -9.73 25.08 -15.13
N LYS A 225 -10.76 24.49 -15.76
CA LYS A 225 -10.65 23.81 -17.07
C LYS A 225 -9.65 22.64 -17.10
N VAL A 226 -9.52 21.95 -15.96
CA VAL A 226 -8.80 20.67 -15.88
C VAL A 226 -9.52 19.63 -16.74
N GLU A 227 -8.72 18.83 -17.44
CA GLU A 227 -9.16 17.85 -18.40
C GLU A 227 -8.37 16.55 -18.23
N ILE A 228 -9.06 15.42 -18.45
CA ILE A 228 -8.41 14.12 -18.63
C ILE A 228 -8.63 13.65 -20.07
N LEU A 229 -7.56 13.31 -20.76
CA LEU A 229 -7.63 12.58 -22.03
C LEU A 229 -7.42 11.10 -21.75
N LEU A 230 -8.44 10.30 -22.03
CA LEU A 230 -8.38 8.85 -21.99
C LEU A 230 -8.19 8.31 -23.41
N THR A 231 -7.22 7.44 -23.60
CA THR A 231 -6.98 6.74 -24.87
C THR A 231 -7.10 5.25 -24.64
N GLY A 232 -8.08 4.65 -25.30
CA GLY A 232 -8.31 3.22 -25.25
C GLY A 232 -7.54 2.49 -26.34
N GLN A 233 -6.72 1.51 -25.96
CA GLN A 233 -6.03 0.60 -26.86
C GLN A 233 -6.42 -0.84 -26.58
N GLN A 234 -6.87 -1.55 -27.60
CA GLN A 234 -7.39 -2.90 -27.46
C GLN A 234 -6.33 -3.97 -27.74
N ALA A 235 -6.52 -5.13 -27.11
CA ALA A 235 -5.60 -6.26 -27.12
C ALA A 235 -5.56 -7.05 -28.43
N ALA A 236 -6.74 -7.36 -28.96
CA ALA A 236 -6.91 -8.31 -30.04
C ALA A 236 -8.13 -7.96 -30.92
N VAL A 237 -8.25 -8.68 -32.04
CA VAL A 237 -9.43 -8.60 -32.90
C VAL A 237 -10.63 -9.15 -32.14
N GLY A 238 -11.69 -8.36 -32.00
CA GLY A 238 -12.94 -8.73 -31.32
C GLY A 238 -13.04 -8.27 -29.87
N SER A 239 -11.96 -7.79 -29.25
CA SER A 239 -12.04 -7.13 -27.95
C SER A 239 -12.98 -5.91 -28.03
N ASP A 240 -13.63 -5.58 -26.93
CA ASP A 240 -14.37 -4.34 -26.77
C ASP A 240 -14.01 -3.71 -25.44
N MET A 241 -13.89 -2.39 -25.39
CA MET A 241 -13.49 -1.68 -24.19
C MET A 241 -14.23 -0.36 -24.10
N GLY A 242 -14.76 -0.08 -22.91
CA GLY A 242 -15.50 1.14 -22.65
C GLY A 242 -15.29 1.69 -21.26
N VAL A 243 -15.71 2.94 -21.10
CA VAL A 243 -15.72 3.69 -19.84
C VAL A 243 -17.17 4.03 -19.51
N GLY A 244 -17.57 3.81 -18.26
CA GLY A 244 -18.94 4.06 -17.78
C GLY A 244 -19.02 5.14 -16.70
N SER A 245 -17.89 5.57 -16.14
CA SER A 245 -17.88 6.73 -15.24
C SER A 245 -16.48 7.31 -15.12
N VAL A 246 -16.40 8.63 -14.97
CA VAL A 246 -15.17 9.34 -14.61
C VAL A 246 -15.45 10.34 -13.50
N VAL A 247 -14.64 10.30 -12.44
CA VAL A 247 -14.74 11.21 -11.29
C VAL A 247 -13.38 11.82 -11.01
N TRP A 248 -13.34 13.12 -10.73
CA TRP A 248 -12.15 13.75 -10.17
C TRP A 248 -12.32 13.93 -8.67
N LEU A 249 -11.44 13.30 -7.88
CA LEU A 249 -11.30 13.53 -6.45
C LEU A 249 -10.17 14.51 -6.20
N TYR A 250 -10.47 15.47 -5.34
CA TYR A 250 -9.52 16.51 -4.98
C TYR A 250 -9.50 16.77 -3.49
N GLU A 251 -8.35 17.24 -3.04
CA GLU A 251 -8.12 17.75 -1.69
C GLU A 251 -7.88 19.25 -1.79
N ARG A 252 -8.41 20.03 -0.84
CA ARG A 252 -8.18 21.48 -0.76
C ARG A 252 -7.10 21.80 0.25
N THR A 253 -6.36 22.87 0.02
CA THR A 253 -5.33 23.36 0.96
C THR A 253 -5.93 23.59 2.34
N ALA A 254 -7.12 24.22 2.41
CA ALA A 254 -7.80 24.45 3.67
C ALA A 254 -8.10 23.14 4.42
N ASP A 255 -8.53 22.07 3.76
CA ASP A 255 -8.86 20.82 4.47
C ASP A 255 -7.60 20.08 4.96
N VAL A 256 -6.47 20.25 4.26
CA VAL A 256 -5.18 19.68 4.68
C VAL A 256 -4.54 20.50 5.81
N ASP A 257 -4.70 21.83 5.80
CA ASP A 257 -4.08 22.76 6.74
C ASP A 257 -4.96 23.10 7.97
N ASP A 258 -6.30 23.12 7.86
CA ASP A 258 -7.24 23.51 8.93
C ASP A 258 -7.50 22.41 9.97
N LEU A 259 -7.01 21.20 9.75
CA LEU A 259 -7.01 20.22 10.82
C LEU A 259 -5.87 20.58 11.78
N ALA A 260 -6.12 21.51 12.69
CA ALA A 260 -5.28 21.82 13.85
C ALA A 260 -4.95 20.57 14.72
N GLN A 261 -5.51 19.42 14.35
CA GLN A 261 -5.32 18.11 14.94
C GLN A 261 -4.33 17.22 14.16
N VAL A 262 -4.09 17.46 12.86
CA VAL A 262 -3.14 16.68 12.05
C VAL A 262 -1.72 17.04 12.46
N SER A 263 -1.04 16.07 13.04
CA SER A 263 0.37 16.18 13.46
C SER A 263 1.35 15.74 12.37
N ALA A 264 0.88 14.89 11.46
CA ALA A 264 1.62 14.49 10.27
C ALA A 264 0.69 13.87 9.23
N ASP A 265 1.07 14.02 7.98
CA ASP A 265 0.43 13.40 6.84
C ASP A 265 1.54 12.98 5.87
N SER A 266 1.59 11.69 5.54
CA SER A 266 2.56 11.19 4.56
C SER A 266 2.27 11.67 3.14
N GLY A 267 1.06 12.17 2.86
CA GLY A 267 0.52 12.21 1.51
C GLY A 267 0.35 10.80 0.94
N TRP A 268 -0.03 10.70 -0.33
CA TRP A 268 -0.19 9.40 -0.99
C TRP A 268 1.16 8.87 -1.46
N GLN A 269 1.48 7.66 -1.04
CA GLN A 269 2.73 6.98 -1.34
C GLN A 269 2.47 5.82 -2.30
N PRO A 270 2.99 5.84 -3.53
CA PRO A 270 2.86 4.72 -4.46
C PRO A 270 3.69 3.53 -3.98
N LEU A 271 3.13 2.33 -4.12
CA LEU A 271 3.90 1.10 -3.93
C LEU A 271 4.81 0.91 -5.14
N ALA A 272 6.12 0.82 -4.89
CA ALA A 272 7.10 0.66 -5.95
C ALA A 272 6.85 -0.60 -6.79
N LEU A 273 7.05 -0.46 -8.11
CA LEU A 273 7.05 -1.58 -9.04
C LEU A 273 8.15 -2.57 -8.66
N VAL A 274 7.77 -3.84 -8.48
CA VAL A 274 8.74 -4.93 -8.33
C VAL A 274 9.24 -5.25 -9.73
N GLY A 275 10.50 -4.90 -9.98
CA GLY A 275 11.10 -5.06 -11.29
C GLY A 275 11.14 -6.52 -11.72
N SER A 276 11.12 -6.75 -13.04
CA SER A 276 11.52 -8.02 -13.63
C SER A 276 13.04 -8.02 -13.84
N SER A 277 13.68 -9.14 -13.54
CA SER A 277 15.10 -9.34 -13.87
C SER A 277 15.23 -10.24 -15.11
N GLY A 278 16.46 -10.40 -15.61
CA GLY A 278 16.76 -11.43 -16.63
C GLY A 278 16.48 -12.87 -16.16
N PHE A 279 16.22 -13.07 -14.86
CA PHE A 279 15.79 -14.34 -14.27
C PHE A 279 14.26 -14.47 -14.13
N GLY A 280 13.48 -13.48 -14.59
CA GLY A 280 12.03 -13.46 -14.49
C GLY A 280 11.51 -12.49 -13.42
N SER A 281 10.25 -12.67 -13.04
CA SER A 281 9.62 -11.89 -11.97
C SER A 281 10.38 -12.06 -10.66
N LEU A 282 10.63 -10.96 -9.96
CA LEU A 282 11.17 -11.00 -8.60
C LEU A 282 10.06 -11.19 -7.55
N ALA A 283 8.79 -11.13 -7.96
CA ALA A 283 7.67 -11.42 -7.08
C ALA A 283 7.66 -12.92 -6.70
N PRO A 284 7.23 -13.28 -5.48
CA PRO A 284 7.06 -14.68 -5.08
C PRO A 284 6.15 -15.43 -6.08
N GLU A 285 6.48 -16.70 -6.39
CA GLU A 285 5.65 -17.55 -7.27
C GLU A 285 4.23 -17.77 -6.70
N ASP A 286 4.08 -17.70 -5.37
CA ASP A 286 2.79 -17.66 -4.70
C ASP A 286 2.39 -16.20 -4.46
N GLU A 287 1.43 -15.68 -5.22
CA GLU A 287 0.77 -14.38 -4.98
C GLU A 287 0.12 -14.29 -3.57
N LEU A 288 0.03 -15.41 -2.85
CA LEU A 288 -0.43 -15.53 -1.47
C LEU A 288 0.64 -15.20 -0.41
N ALA A 289 1.89 -14.92 -0.81
CA ALA A 289 2.93 -14.46 0.10
C ALA A 289 2.75 -12.95 0.35
N GLY A 290 1.96 -12.61 1.37
CA GLY A 290 1.67 -11.23 1.73
C GLY A 290 2.94 -10.38 1.90
N ARG A 291 2.93 -9.19 1.32
CA ARG A 291 3.99 -8.18 1.31
C ARG A 291 3.96 -7.33 2.56
N SER A 292 5.03 -6.58 2.80
CA SER A 292 5.06 -5.57 3.85
C SER A 292 5.22 -4.19 3.22
N VAL A 293 4.27 -3.30 3.49
CA VAL A 293 4.30 -1.89 3.07
C VAL A 293 4.65 -1.07 4.30
N VAL A 294 5.67 -0.22 4.20
CA VAL A 294 6.11 0.64 5.30
C VAL A 294 6.00 2.07 4.84
N VAL A 295 5.26 2.88 5.59
CA VAL A 295 5.10 4.31 5.38
C VAL A 295 5.85 5.05 6.48
N GLU A 296 6.72 5.95 6.04
CA GLU A 296 7.46 6.85 6.92
C GLU A 296 6.64 8.13 7.13
N LEU A 297 6.45 8.50 8.39
CA LEU A 297 5.78 9.74 8.74
C LEU A 297 6.81 10.86 8.91
N PRO A 298 6.52 12.08 8.44
CA PRO A 298 7.37 13.22 8.74
C PRO A 298 7.46 13.43 10.25
N ALA A 299 8.63 13.92 10.68
CA ALA A 299 8.86 14.30 12.06
C ALA A 299 7.83 15.35 12.48
N SER A 300 7.13 15.11 13.59
CA SER A 300 6.18 16.05 14.17
C SER A 300 6.88 16.87 15.25
N GLU A 301 6.57 18.16 15.31
CA GLU A 301 6.95 19.03 16.41
C GLU A 301 6.12 18.75 17.68
N TYR A 302 4.96 18.09 17.52
CA TYR A 302 4.07 17.69 18.60
C TYR A 302 4.38 16.25 19.03
N GLY A 303 4.71 16.06 20.32
CA GLY A 303 4.79 14.74 20.94
C GLY A 303 3.42 14.22 21.37
N GLY A 304 3.22 12.91 21.28
CA GLY A 304 2.01 12.20 21.69
C GLY A 304 0.91 12.23 20.63
N ARG A 305 0.99 11.35 19.63
CA ARG A 305 -0.08 11.15 18.64
C ARG A 305 -1.17 10.25 19.20
N ILE A 306 -2.42 10.65 19.07
CA ILE A 306 -3.57 9.97 19.67
C ILE A 306 -4.23 9.03 18.65
N GLY A 307 -4.02 9.25 17.34
CA GLY A 307 -4.57 8.37 16.31
C GLY A 307 -3.74 8.32 15.04
N TYR A 308 -3.85 7.19 14.33
CA TYR A 308 -3.24 6.92 13.04
C TYR A 308 -4.29 6.36 12.09
N TYR A 309 -4.51 7.01 10.95
CA TYR A 309 -5.40 6.58 9.89
C TYR A 309 -4.57 6.17 8.68
N VAL A 310 -4.82 4.98 8.16
CA VAL A 310 -4.17 4.40 6.99
C VAL A 310 -5.22 4.24 5.90
N TRP A 311 -5.05 5.00 4.82
CA TRP A 311 -5.93 5.00 3.67
C TRP A 311 -5.27 4.23 2.53
N ILE A 312 -6.06 3.44 1.82
CA ILE A 312 -5.58 2.56 0.74
C ILE A 312 -6.38 2.85 -0.52
N ALA A 313 -5.69 3.07 -1.63
CA ALA A 313 -6.27 3.17 -2.96
C ALA A 313 -5.58 2.16 -3.88
N GLU A 314 -6.34 1.33 -4.60
CA GLU A 314 -5.79 0.30 -5.48
C GLU A 314 -6.65 0.14 -6.75
N ASP A 315 -5.99 -0.10 -7.88
CA ASP A 315 -6.67 -0.55 -9.10
C ASP A 315 -7.16 -1.99 -8.90
N HIS A 316 -8.33 -2.34 -9.43
CA HIS A 316 -8.87 -3.72 -9.40
C HIS A 316 -9.72 -4.13 -8.19
N ALA A 317 -10.54 -3.24 -7.62
CA ALA A 317 -11.68 -3.72 -6.83
C ALA A 317 -12.64 -4.53 -7.76
N PRO A 318 -12.92 -5.82 -7.50
CA PRO A 318 -13.73 -6.64 -8.39
C PRO A 318 -15.20 -6.32 -8.11
N PRO A 319 -16.10 -6.46 -9.08
CA PRO A 319 -17.53 -6.34 -8.86
C PRO A 319 -18.14 -7.61 -8.24
N GLY A 320 -18.95 -7.43 -7.19
CA GLY A 320 -20.03 -8.36 -6.81
C GLY A 320 -19.65 -9.78 -6.41
N LEU A 321 -18.87 -9.96 -5.33
CA LEU A 321 -18.86 -11.26 -4.63
C LEU A 321 -19.92 -11.19 -3.52
N PRO A 322 -20.61 -12.29 -3.20
CA PRO A 322 -21.55 -12.35 -2.08
C PRO A 322 -20.89 -11.91 -0.76
N ASP A 323 -21.70 -11.33 0.14
CA ASP A 323 -21.33 -10.71 1.43
C ASP A 323 -20.69 -11.66 2.46
N ASP A 324 -20.25 -12.85 2.03
CA ASP A 324 -19.66 -13.86 2.90
C ASP A 324 -18.12 -13.69 2.92
N GLU A 325 -17.52 -13.74 4.12
CA GLU A 325 -16.06 -13.71 4.36
C GLU A 325 -15.33 -14.95 3.77
N VAL A 326 -15.34 -15.14 2.45
CA VAL A 326 -14.85 -16.36 1.79
C VAL A 326 -13.75 -16.04 0.79
N VAL A 327 -12.48 -16.30 1.15
CA VAL A 327 -11.27 -16.15 0.31
C VAL A 327 -11.58 -16.42 -1.17
N PRO A 328 -11.36 -15.46 -2.10
CA PRO A 328 -11.79 -15.63 -3.47
C PRO A 328 -10.92 -16.70 -4.13
N ALA A 329 -11.55 -17.62 -4.87
CA ALA A 329 -10.83 -18.67 -5.59
C ALA A 329 -10.06 -18.14 -6.82
N VAL A 330 -10.27 -16.87 -7.20
CA VAL A 330 -9.69 -16.24 -8.39
C VAL A 330 -9.27 -14.81 -8.04
N ALA A 331 -7.98 -14.50 -8.16
CA ALA A 331 -7.45 -13.13 -8.19
C ALA A 331 -7.94 -12.40 -9.45
N PRO A 332 -8.10 -11.05 -9.48
CA PRO A 332 -7.73 -10.06 -8.48
C PRO A 332 -8.93 -9.34 -7.83
N GLY A 333 -8.76 -8.87 -6.58
CA GLY A 333 -9.55 -7.75 -6.07
C GLY A 333 -10.05 -7.87 -4.62
N PHE A 334 -9.11 -7.86 -3.70
CA PHE A 334 -9.36 -7.62 -2.30
C PHE A 334 -8.13 -6.90 -1.74
N VAL A 335 -8.26 -6.19 -0.63
CA VAL A 335 -7.12 -5.69 0.14
C VAL A 335 -7.03 -6.53 1.41
N GLU A 336 -5.97 -7.31 1.52
CA GLU A 336 -5.56 -7.98 2.75
C GLU A 336 -4.54 -7.10 3.46
N ALA A 337 -4.66 -6.99 4.78
CA ALA A 337 -3.59 -6.50 5.65
C ALA A 337 -3.52 -7.45 6.85
N GLY A 338 -2.45 -8.23 6.92
CA GLY A 338 -2.28 -9.27 7.93
C GLY A 338 -2.02 -8.71 9.34
N VAL A 339 -1.16 -7.70 9.48
CA VAL A 339 -0.85 -7.03 10.75
C VAL A 339 -0.62 -5.54 10.52
N LEU A 340 -1.15 -4.69 11.41
CA LEU A 340 -0.80 -3.28 11.48
C LEU A 340 0.35 -3.08 12.48
N VAL A 341 1.43 -2.45 12.04
CA VAL A 341 2.57 -2.12 12.90
C VAL A 341 2.67 -0.60 13.04
N ILE A 342 2.54 -0.10 14.26
CA ILE A 342 2.70 1.32 14.59
C ILE A 342 3.80 1.43 15.63
N GLY A 343 4.86 2.18 15.32
CA GLY A 343 5.93 2.39 16.29
C GLY A 343 7.05 3.29 15.81
N THR A 344 8.02 3.50 16.69
CA THR A 344 9.26 4.19 16.32
C THR A 344 10.22 3.24 15.63
N ALA A 345 10.88 3.74 14.59
CA ALA A 345 12.08 3.14 14.02
C ALA A 345 13.24 3.18 15.00
N TRP A 346 13.91 2.04 15.21
CA TRP A 346 15.25 2.02 15.79
C TRP A 346 16.24 1.57 14.72
N ALA A 347 17.34 2.31 14.59
CA ALA A 347 18.45 1.98 13.72
C ALA A 347 19.77 2.15 14.48
N PRO A 348 20.80 1.33 14.16
CA PRO A 348 22.11 1.52 14.74
C PRO A 348 22.75 2.82 14.23
N ALA A 349 23.48 3.51 15.11
CA ALA A 349 24.18 4.75 14.81
C ALA A 349 25.23 4.58 13.71
N TYR A 350 25.77 3.37 13.58
CA TYR A 350 26.73 2.99 12.55
C TYR A 350 26.17 1.86 11.70
N GLY A 351 26.38 1.97 10.39
CA GLY A 351 26.10 0.86 9.48
C GLY A 351 26.89 -0.37 9.91
N ILE A 352 26.21 -1.50 10.01
CA ILE A 352 26.82 -2.78 10.34
C ILE A 352 27.72 -3.19 9.15
N GLY A 353 28.93 -3.69 9.40
CA GLY A 353 29.96 -3.85 8.35
C GLY A 353 29.60 -4.86 7.25
N ALA A 354 30.06 -4.62 6.02
CA ALA A 354 29.77 -5.47 4.85
C ALA A 354 30.23 -6.94 4.94
N GLN A 355 31.02 -7.30 5.95
CA GLN A 355 31.52 -8.66 6.15
C GLN A 355 30.62 -9.54 7.03
N SER A 356 29.58 -8.98 7.67
CA SER A 356 28.59 -9.80 8.39
C SER A 356 27.47 -10.23 7.45
N GLU A 357 27.09 -11.50 7.50
CA GLU A 357 25.88 -12.00 6.85
C GLU A 357 24.67 -11.36 7.53
N PHE A 358 23.98 -10.45 6.83
CA PHE A 358 22.79 -9.77 7.37
C PHE A 358 21.52 -10.56 7.16
N LEU A 359 21.33 -11.03 5.94
CA LEU A 359 20.13 -11.73 5.49
C LEU A 359 20.56 -13.09 4.98
N ARG A 360 19.98 -14.13 5.55
CA ARG A 360 20.15 -15.51 5.12
C ARG A 360 18.80 -16.06 4.67
N VAL A 361 18.76 -16.69 3.51
CA VAL A 361 17.60 -17.50 3.09
C VAL A 361 17.87 -18.94 3.51
N VAL A 362 16.97 -19.51 4.31
CA VAL A 362 17.06 -20.87 4.81
C VAL A 362 15.99 -21.70 4.09
N ASP A 363 16.41 -22.74 3.37
CA ASP A 363 15.50 -23.75 2.82
C ASP A 363 15.48 -24.96 3.76
N PRO A 364 14.38 -25.18 4.51
CA PRO A 364 14.27 -26.33 5.41
C PRO A 364 13.87 -27.62 4.69
N SER A 365 13.77 -27.61 3.35
CA SER A 365 13.48 -28.80 2.55
C SER A 365 14.54 -29.87 2.76
N SER A 366 14.11 -31.13 2.85
CA SER A 366 15.01 -32.27 2.91
C SER A 366 14.95 -33.05 1.60
N SER A 367 16.08 -33.62 1.20
CA SER A 367 16.16 -34.50 0.02
C SER A 367 16.76 -35.85 0.39
N ALA A 368 16.18 -36.89 -0.20
CA ALA A 368 16.64 -38.27 -0.13
C ALA A 368 16.68 -38.84 -1.56
N ARG A 369 17.42 -39.94 -1.76
CA ARG A 369 17.48 -40.63 -3.05
C ARG A 369 16.82 -41.99 -2.98
N THR A 370 15.99 -42.31 -3.96
CA THR A 370 15.46 -43.67 -4.14
C THR A 370 16.58 -44.60 -4.62
N VAL A 371 16.34 -45.91 -4.53
CA VAL A 371 17.25 -46.94 -5.07
C VAL A 371 17.47 -46.77 -6.59
N GLY A 372 16.47 -46.24 -7.30
CA GLY A 372 16.55 -45.91 -8.73
C GLY A 372 17.22 -44.56 -9.05
N GLY A 373 17.75 -43.85 -8.05
CA GLY A 373 18.48 -42.58 -8.22
C GLY A 373 17.61 -41.33 -8.32
N GLN A 374 16.29 -41.44 -8.18
CA GLN A 374 15.40 -40.26 -8.15
C GLN A 374 15.51 -39.55 -6.80
N THR A 375 15.54 -38.22 -6.82
CA THR A 375 15.54 -37.41 -5.60
C THR A 375 14.10 -37.16 -5.17
N PHE A 376 13.78 -37.39 -3.90
CA PHE A 376 12.46 -37.16 -3.32
C PHE A 376 12.60 -36.53 -1.93
N GLY A 377 11.58 -35.83 -1.49
CA GLY A 377 11.53 -35.25 -0.16
C GLY A 377 10.47 -34.17 -0.05
N PRO A 378 10.05 -33.82 1.18
CA PRO A 378 9.10 -32.73 1.38
C PRO A 378 9.77 -31.40 1.03
N ARG A 379 9.24 -30.73 0.00
CA ARG A 379 9.52 -29.31 -0.24
C ARG A 379 8.84 -28.53 0.88
N ARG A 380 9.61 -27.68 1.57
CA ARG A 380 9.12 -26.76 2.58
C ARG A 380 9.33 -25.34 2.09
N ARG A 381 8.54 -24.40 2.62
CA ARG A 381 8.67 -22.99 2.28
C ARG A 381 10.01 -22.47 2.82
N PRO A 382 10.90 -21.92 1.97
CA PRO A 382 12.09 -21.21 2.44
C PRO A 382 11.67 -19.98 3.25
N TYR A 383 12.49 -19.60 4.22
CA TYR A 383 12.26 -18.43 5.06
C TYR A 383 13.54 -17.61 5.22
N ARG A 384 13.38 -16.35 5.60
CA ARG A 384 14.48 -15.41 5.84
C ARG A 384 14.90 -15.40 7.30
N GLU A 385 16.19 -15.30 7.55
CA GLU A 385 16.76 -15.00 8.86
C GLU A 385 17.63 -13.76 8.77
N VAL A 386 17.44 -12.84 9.72
CA VAL A 386 18.23 -11.62 9.85
C VAL A 386 19.12 -11.71 11.07
N MET A 387 20.42 -11.53 10.88
CA MET A 387 21.39 -11.56 11.98
C MET A 387 21.89 -10.16 12.30
N LEU A 388 21.68 -9.74 13.54
CA LEU A 388 22.18 -8.48 14.08
C LEU A 388 23.36 -8.75 15.03
N PRO A 389 24.62 -8.62 14.56
CA PRO A 389 25.78 -8.80 15.43
C PRO A 389 25.85 -7.69 16.48
N LEU A 390 25.83 -8.05 17.76
CA LEU A 390 25.91 -7.09 18.87
C LEU A 390 27.26 -6.36 18.91
N SER A 391 28.30 -6.95 18.31
CA SER A 391 29.62 -6.34 18.18
C SER A 391 29.65 -5.14 17.22
N ALA A 392 28.63 -5.01 16.36
CA ALA A 392 28.44 -3.86 15.47
C ALA A 392 27.73 -2.68 16.15
N LEU A 393 27.13 -2.91 17.32
CA LEU A 393 26.44 -1.88 18.11
C LEU A 393 27.39 -1.24 19.14
N THR A 394 27.04 -0.05 19.60
CA THR A 394 27.60 0.52 20.83
C THR A 394 27.07 -0.23 22.06
N ASP A 395 27.77 -0.14 23.18
CA ASP A 395 27.35 -0.80 24.43
C ASP A 395 25.99 -0.30 24.92
N GLU A 396 25.68 0.98 24.67
CA GLU A 396 24.40 1.59 25.01
C GLU A 396 23.26 1.06 24.14
N GLU A 397 23.46 1.01 22.82
CA GLU A 397 22.49 0.45 21.87
C GLU A 397 22.22 -1.03 22.14
N ALA A 398 23.27 -1.83 22.33
CA ALA A 398 23.13 -3.25 22.58
C ALA A 398 22.38 -3.52 23.91
N ARG A 399 22.66 -2.73 24.95
CA ARG A 399 21.93 -2.82 26.23
C ARG A 399 20.47 -2.39 26.08
N GLY A 400 20.21 -1.25 25.43
CA GLY A 400 18.86 -0.75 25.19
C GLY A 400 18.02 -1.72 24.37
N LEU A 401 18.63 -2.34 23.35
CA LEU A 401 17.96 -3.34 22.52
C LEU A 401 17.71 -4.64 23.30
N ALA A 402 18.67 -5.12 24.08
CA ALA A 402 18.49 -6.29 24.95
C ALA A 402 17.40 -6.05 26.00
N GLU A 403 17.35 -4.86 26.62
CA GLU A 403 16.29 -4.49 27.55
C GLU A 403 14.92 -4.47 26.85
N ARG A 404 14.82 -3.82 25.69
CA ARG A 404 13.55 -3.75 24.93
C ARG A 404 13.09 -5.12 24.47
N LEU A 405 13.94 -5.91 23.83
CA LEU A 405 13.57 -7.21 23.26
C LEU A 405 13.39 -8.31 24.31
N LEU A 406 14.37 -8.48 25.20
CA LEU A 406 14.41 -9.63 26.10
C LEU A 406 13.59 -9.39 27.38
N LEU A 407 13.61 -8.17 27.92
CA LEU A 407 12.96 -7.88 29.20
C LEU A 407 11.54 -7.32 29.03
N ARG A 408 11.31 -6.46 28.03
CA ARG A 408 10.01 -5.75 27.88
C ARG A 408 9.10 -6.37 26.82
N HIS A 409 9.62 -6.70 25.64
CA HIS A 409 8.82 -7.22 24.51
C HIS A 409 8.60 -8.73 24.61
N GLY A 410 9.63 -9.47 25.02
CA GLY A 410 9.66 -10.92 25.00
C GLY A 410 10.07 -11.48 23.63
N THR A 411 10.77 -12.61 23.64
CA THR A 411 11.40 -13.17 22.43
C THR A 411 10.43 -13.62 21.34
N ARG A 412 9.20 -13.97 21.72
CA ARG A 412 8.16 -14.45 20.80
C ARG A 412 7.35 -13.35 20.14
N ARG A 413 7.46 -12.10 20.60
CA ARG A 413 6.73 -11.03 19.95
C ARG A 413 7.46 -10.62 18.68
N PRO A 414 6.78 -10.60 17.53
CA PRO A 414 7.41 -10.25 16.28
C PRO A 414 7.80 -8.77 16.25
N VAL A 415 8.73 -8.47 15.35
CA VAL A 415 9.22 -7.13 15.01
C VAL A 415 9.35 -7.05 13.50
N LEU A 416 9.13 -5.86 12.96
CA LEU A 416 9.37 -5.63 11.53
C LEU A 416 10.82 -5.21 11.34
N VAL A 417 11.57 -6.00 10.59
CA VAL A 417 12.98 -5.77 10.30
C VAL A 417 13.10 -5.27 8.87
N ARG A 418 13.70 -4.10 8.67
CA ARG A 418 14.05 -3.56 7.34
C ARG A 418 15.55 -3.56 7.16
N ILE A 419 16.01 -4.16 6.07
CA ILE A 419 17.41 -4.18 5.64
C ILE A 419 17.55 -3.21 4.48
N LEU A 420 18.58 -2.35 4.54
CA LEU A 420 18.79 -1.27 3.57
C LEU A 420 17.51 -0.43 3.37
N PRO A 421 16.98 0.21 4.44
CA PRO A 421 15.69 0.91 4.39
C PRO A 421 15.64 2.01 3.32
N ASP A 422 16.79 2.61 3.00
CA ASP A 422 16.93 3.66 1.99
C ASP A 422 16.94 3.13 0.54
N SER A 423 16.94 1.81 0.33
CA SER A 423 17.03 1.19 -0.99
C SER A 423 15.69 0.64 -1.46
N SER A 424 15.08 1.33 -2.44
CA SER A 424 13.82 0.90 -3.05
C SER A 424 13.90 -0.50 -3.68
N GLY A 425 15.06 -0.87 -4.24
CA GLY A 425 15.28 -2.21 -4.82
C GLY A 425 15.32 -3.34 -3.78
N TRP A 426 15.52 -3.02 -2.50
CA TRP A 426 15.51 -3.98 -1.39
C TRP A 426 14.24 -3.89 -0.54
N ALA A 427 13.28 -3.01 -0.87
CA ALA A 427 12.10 -2.80 -0.03
C ALA A 427 11.29 -4.08 0.21
N GLU A 428 11.09 -4.92 -0.80
CA GLU A 428 10.34 -6.18 -0.67
C GLU A 428 11.18 -7.29 -0.01
N LEU A 429 12.41 -7.51 -0.50
CA LEU A 429 13.30 -8.57 0.00
C LEU A 429 13.86 -8.30 1.39
N GLY A 430 14.14 -7.04 1.69
CA GLY A 430 14.77 -6.56 2.91
C GLY A 430 13.79 -6.29 4.03
N THR A 431 12.48 -6.29 3.78
CA THR A 431 11.46 -6.14 4.83
C THR A 431 10.94 -7.50 5.29
N VAL A 432 11.17 -7.83 6.56
CA VAL A 432 10.89 -9.15 7.15
C VAL A 432 10.11 -8.98 8.44
N TRP A 433 8.91 -9.56 8.52
CA TRP A 433 8.17 -9.73 9.77
C TRP A 433 8.76 -10.92 10.52
N ALA A 434 9.45 -10.67 11.64
CA ALA A 434 10.32 -11.67 12.23
C ALA A 434 10.24 -11.74 13.76
N GLU A 435 10.46 -12.93 14.31
CA GLU A 435 10.57 -13.17 15.75
C GLU A 435 12.02 -13.40 16.15
N LEU A 436 12.37 -13.05 17.39
CA LEU A 436 13.70 -13.29 17.93
C LEU A 436 13.84 -14.77 18.34
N VAL A 437 14.55 -15.56 17.53
CA VAL A 437 14.71 -17.01 17.75
C VAL A 437 15.99 -17.38 18.51
N ASP A 438 17.00 -16.51 18.46
CA ASP A 438 18.24 -16.68 19.21
C ASP A 438 18.76 -15.32 19.66
N SER A 439 18.96 -15.14 20.96
CA SER A 439 19.58 -13.95 21.55
C SER A 439 21.11 -14.07 21.67
N GLY A 440 21.66 -15.25 21.34
CA GLY A 440 23.01 -15.65 21.69
C GLY A 440 23.22 -15.73 23.20
N THR A 441 24.41 -16.17 23.61
CA THR A 441 24.86 -16.00 25.00
C THR A 441 25.40 -14.59 25.16
N LEU A 442 24.71 -13.74 25.94
CA LEU A 442 25.22 -12.43 26.34
C LEU A 442 26.41 -12.63 27.30
N GLY A 443 27.60 -12.87 26.75
CA GLY A 443 28.76 -13.30 27.52
C GLY A 443 30.05 -12.59 27.12
N GLY A 444 30.67 -11.92 28.09
CA GLY A 444 32.05 -11.44 28.07
C GLY A 444 32.34 -10.28 27.11
N ALA A 445 32.83 -9.16 27.67
CA ALA A 445 33.41 -8.08 26.89
C ALA A 445 34.47 -8.65 25.93
N ALA A 446 34.34 -8.39 24.63
CA ALA A 446 35.50 -8.44 23.76
C ALA A 446 36.57 -7.45 24.29
N ALA A 447 37.80 -7.50 23.79
CA ALA A 447 38.92 -6.64 24.23
C ALA A 447 38.69 -5.10 24.11
N ARG A 448 37.45 -4.66 23.87
CA ARG A 448 36.96 -3.29 23.73
C ARG A 448 35.55 -3.08 24.33
N SER A 449 35.19 -3.76 25.42
CA SER A 449 33.90 -3.58 26.14
C SER A 449 32.61 -4.01 25.41
N ARG A 450 32.68 -4.31 24.11
CA ARG A 450 31.51 -4.73 23.31
C ARG A 450 30.99 -6.10 23.70
N LEU A 451 29.66 -6.22 23.73
CA LEU A 451 28.94 -7.49 23.90
C LEU A 451 29.25 -8.42 22.71
N ARG A 452 29.57 -9.68 23.02
CA ARG A 452 29.68 -10.75 22.03
C ARG A 452 28.31 -11.40 21.80
N GLY A 453 28.09 -11.86 20.58
CA GLY A 453 26.86 -12.53 20.17
C GLY A 453 26.17 -11.83 19.00
N ALA A 454 25.04 -12.40 18.59
CA ALA A 454 24.15 -11.82 17.60
C ALA A 454 22.70 -12.12 18.00
N PHE A 455 21.81 -11.19 17.67
CA PHE A 455 20.38 -11.47 17.67
C PHE A 455 20.00 -12.04 16.31
N THR A 456 19.39 -13.21 16.31
CA THR A 456 18.88 -13.86 15.09
C THR A 456 17.37 -13.73 15.07
N PHE A 457 16.88 -12.96 14.11
CA PHE A 457 15.47 -12.81 13.82
C PHE A 457 15.10 -13.79 12.71
N ARG A 458 14.00 -14.51 12.86
CA ARG A 458 13.48 -15.44 11.84
C ARG A 458 12.14 -14.95 11.35
N GLU A 459 11.98 -14.93 10.03
CA GLU A 459 10.71 -14.65 9.37
C GLU A 459 9.60 -15.54 9.92
N ARG A 460 8.49 -14.90 10.30
CA ARG A 460 7.26 -15.58 10.71
C ARG A 460 6.56 -16.05 9.43
N LEU A 461 6.30 -17.37 9.33
CA LEU A 461 5.76 -18.02 8.13
C LEU A 461 4.24 -18.12 8.12
#